data_AF-A0A2E3BZZ0-F1
#
_entry.id   AF-A0A2E3BZZ0-F1
#
_cell.length_a   1.000
_cell.length_b   1.000
_cell.length_c   1.000
_cell.angle_alpha   90.00
_cell.angle_beta   90.00
_cell.angle_gamma   90.00
#
_symmetry.space_group_name_H-M   'P 1'
#
loop_
_entity.id
_entity.type
_entity.pdbx_description
1 polymer ?
#
loop_
_entity_poly.entity_id
_entity_poly.type
_entity_poly.pdbx_seq_one_letter_code
_entity_poly.pdbx_strand_id
1 'polypeptide(L)'
;MYFAAPMKECYLSTHYNGHITRGFGNENWNSHRFTLVPLGSNLYAIKSVALGYYIYLDPSKGYDLSSNLPKTLSPYHVWYIKADKNGETIIWNPKTKRFIALSCRDGNAYTRINYSNDCIFNMMIP
;
A
#
# COMPACT_ATOMS: atom_id res chain seq x y z
N MET A 1 -2.33 4.38 11.13
CA MET A 1 -2.62 5.21 9.94
C MET A 1 -3.43 4.40 8.94
N TYR A 2 -4.07 5.10 8.00
CA TYR A 2 -4.84 4.53 6.90
C TYR A 2 -4.36 5.13 5.57
N PHE A 3 -4.49 4.36 4.49
CA PHE A 3 -4.37 4.87 3.12
C PHE A 3 -5.76 4.83 2.51
N ALA A 4 -6.35 5.99 2.24
CA ALA A 4 -7.70 6.10 1.71
C ALA A 4 -7.74 6.78 0.35
N ALA A 5 -8.60 6.29 -0.52
CA ALA A 5 -8.93 6.99 -1.75
C ALA A 5 -9.71 8.28 -1.42
N PRO A 6 -9.50 9.37 -2.17
CA PRO A 6 -10.36 10.55 -2.09
C PRO A 6 -11.81 10.25 -2.52
N MET A 7 -12.01 9.24 -3.38
CA MET A 7 -13.29 8.91 -3.97
C MET A 7 -13.91 7.68 -3.27
N LYS A 8 -14.91 7.94 -2.42
CA LYS A 8 -15.64 6.96 -1.59
C LYS A 8 -14.74 6.29 -0.55
N GLU A 9 -15.32 5.80 0.53
CA GLU A 9 -14.67 5.17 1.70
C GLU A 9 -13.90 3.87 1.35
N CYS A 10 -12.94 3.97 0.43
CA CYS A 10 -12.10 2.91 -0.09
C CYS A 10 -10.73 3.04 0.56
N TYR A 11 -10.31 1.99 1.24
CA TYR A 11 -9.05 1.94 1.96
C TYR A 11 -8.17 0.85 1.36
N LEU A 12 -6.85 1.03 1.42
CA LEU A 12 -5.95 -0.11 1.27
C LEU A 12 -6.28 -1.13 2.36
N SER A 13 -6.46 -2.39 2.01
CA SER A 13 -6.93 -3.42 2.92
C SER A 13 -6.11 -4.69 2.81
N THR A 14 -5.79 -5.27 3.96
CA THR A 14 -5.11 -6.57 4.07
C THR A 14 -6.14 -7.68 4.27
N HIS A 15 -6.11 -8.69 3.40
CA HIS A 15 -6.96 -9.88 3.52
C HIS A 15 -6.23 -11.01 4.25
N TYR A 16 -6.95 -11.90 4.91
CA TYR A 16 -6.37 -13.02 5.67
C TYR A 16 -5.47 -13.95 4.86
N ASN A 17 -5.67 -14.03 3.53
CA ASN A 17 -4.82 -14.78 2.61
C ASN A 17 -3.52 -14.05 2.24
N GLY A 18 -3.25 -12.88 2.83
CA GLY A 18 -2.08 -12.06 2.60
C GLY A 18 -2.20 -11.13 1.39
N HIS A 19 -3.26 -11.21 0.58
CA HIS A 19 -3.46 -10.32 -0.56
C HIS A 19 -3.80 -8.91 -0.06
N ILE A 20 -3.30 -7.89 -0.78
CA ILE A 20 -3.67 -6.50 -0.54
C ILE A 20 -4.57 -6.02 -1.67
N THR A 21 -5.74 -5.49 -1.34
CA THR A 21 -6.69 -4.92 -2.31
C THR A 21 -7.36 -3.69 -1.69
N ARG A 22 -8.48 -3.23 -2.26
CA ARG A 22 -9.38 -2.30 -1.55
C ARG A 22 -10.16 -3.00 -0.43
N GLY A 23 -10.57 -2.23 0.56
CA GLY A 23 -11.65 -2.55 1.48
C GLY A 23 -12.57 -1.35 1.68
N PHE A 24 -13.79 -1.60 2.14
CA PHE A 24 -14.81 -0.58 2.37
C PHE A 24 -14.93 -0.23 3.85
N GLY A 25 -15.34 1.01 4.17
CA GLY A 25 -15.41 1.53 5.55
C GLY A 25 -16.36 0.79 6.52
N ASN A 26 -17.15 -0.18 6.04
CA ASN A 26 -17.99 -1.04 6.87
C ASN A 26 -17.31 -2.37 7.27
N GLU A 27 -16.07 -2.61 6.84
CA GLU A 27 -15.30 -3.81 7.19
C GLU A 27 -14.55 -3.66 8.54
N ASN A 28 -13.86 -4.72 8.97
CA ASN A 28 -13.02 -4.68 10.16
C ASN A 28 -11.91 -3.64 10.00
N TRP A 29 -12.02 -2.52 10.70
CA TRP A 29 -11.05 -1.41 10.62
C TRP A 29 -9.58 -1.81 10.80
N ASN A 30 -9.26 -2.92 11.47
CA ASN A 30 -7.87 -3.37 11.58
C ASN A 30 -7.27 -3.83 10.25
N SER A 31 -8.06 -4.33 9.28
CA SER A 31 -7.57 -4.71 7.95
C SER A 31 -7.07 -3.50 7.15
N HIS A 32 -7.56 -2.30 7.47
CA HIS A 32 -7.20 -1.03 6.84
C HIS A 32 -6.08 -0.28 7.57
N ARG A 33 -5.66 -0.77 8.76
CA ARG A 33 -4.66 -0.11 9.59
C ARG A 33 -3.27 -0.61 9.28
N PHE A 34 -2.37 0.34 9.10
CA PHE A 34 -0.95 0.08 8.87
C PHE A 34 -0.07 0.87 9.84
N THR A 35 1.18 0.42 9.96
CA THR A 35 2.28 1.08 10.67
C THR A 35 3.46 1.23 9.70
N LEU A 36 4.08 2.41 9.67
CA LEU A 36 5.35 2.59 8.96
C LEU A 36 6.51 2.28 9.89
N VAL A 37 7.40 1.41 9.44
CA VAL A 37 8.66 1.12 10.11
C VAL A 37 9.76 1.86 9.34
N PRO A 38 10.39 2.88 9.92
CA PRO A 38 11.42 3.66 9.23
C PRO A 38 12.67 2.82 8.96
N LEU A 39 13.22 2.95 7.75
CA LEU A 39 14.43 2.27 7.28
C LEU A 39 15.56 3.26 6.91
N GLY A 40 15.28 4.56 6.96
CA GLY A 40 16.17 5.63 6.53
C GLY A 40 15.38 6.79 5.92
N SER A 41 16.07 7.78 5.36
CA SER A 41 15.44 8.99 4.81
C SER A 41 14.35 8.69 3.79
N ASN A 42 13.09 8.84 4.20
CA ASN A 42 11.87 8.58 3.42
C ASN A 42 11.68 7.15 2.92
N LEU A 43 12.40 6.17 3.51
CA LEU A 43 12.22 4.75 3.21
C LEU A 43 11.57 4.05 4.40
N TYR A 44 10.57 3.22 4.10
CA TYR A 44 9.74 2.55 5.09
C TYR A 44 9.44 1.12 4.69
N ALA A 45 9.25 0.25 5.67
CA ALA A 45 8.43 -0.94 5.51
C ALA A 45 7.01 -0.64 6.00
N ILE A 46 5.99 -1.16 5.32
CA ILE A 46 4.59 -0.95 5.68
C ILE A 46 4.08 -2.24 6.32
N LYS A 47 3.73 -2.20 7.61
CA LYS A 47 3.24 -3.36 8.36
C LYS A 47 1.74 -3.28 8.56
N SER A 48 1.00 -4.31 8.14
CA SER A 48 -0.42 -4.50 8.43
C SER A 48 -0.63 -4.74 9.93
N VAL A 49 -1.55 -4.00 10.54
CA VAL A 49 -1.91 -4.19 11.96
C VAL A 49 -2.70 -5.48 12.15
N ALA A 50 -3.58 -5.84 11.21
CA ALA A 50 -4.39 -7.05 11.30
C ALA A 50 -3.57 -8.35 11.33
N LEU A 51 -2.55 -8.46 10.47
CA LEU A 51 -1.76 -9.68 10.33
C LEU A 51 -0.36 -9.59 10.94
N GLY A 52 0.13 -8.39 11.22
CA GLY A 52 1.53 -8.17 11.56
C GLY A 52 2.50 -8.42 10.38
N TYR A 53 1.97 -8.53 9.15
CA TYR A 53 2.73 -8.82 7.93
C TYR A 53 3.16 -7.53 7.25
N TYR A 54 4.25 -7.59 6.47
CA TYR A 54 4.76 -6.47 5.70
C TYR A 54 4.25 -6.52 4.27
N ILE A 55 3.81 -5.37 3.74
CA ILE A 55 3.43 -5.24 2.33
C ILE A 55 4.68 -5.37 1.47
N TYR A 56 4.59 -6.17 0.40
CA TYR A 56 5.64 -6.37 -0.57
C TYR A 56 5.08 -6.56 -1.99
N LEU A 57 5.97 -6.40 -2.97
CA LEU A 57 5.69 -6.78 -4.36
C LEU A 57 6.13 -8.23 -4.59
N ASP A 58 5.22 -9.10 -5.00
CA ASP A 58 5.53 -10.51 -5.26
C ASP A 58 6.04 -10.72 -6.69
N PRO A 59 7.37 -10.86 -6.92
CA PRO A 59 7.91 -11.04 -8.26
C PRO A 59 7.45 -12.36 -8.90
N SER A 60 7.09 -13.38 -8.11
CA SER A 60 6.62 -14.67 -8.65
C SER A 60 5.23 -14.58 -9.27
N LYS A 61 4.48 -13.51 -8.93
CA LYS A 61 3.14 -13.21 -9.44
C LYS A 61 3.10 -11.94 -10.28
N GLY A 62 4.21 -11.61 -10.94
CA GLY A 62 4.28 -10.42 -11.81
C GLY A 62 4.27 -9.09 -11.04
N TYR A 63 4.80 -9.08 -9.82
CA TYR A 63 4.80 -7.95 -8.88
C TYR A 63 3.41 -7.58 -8.37
N ASP A 64 2.59 -8.58 -8.06
CA ASP A 64 1.33 -8.39 -7.37
C ASP A 64 1.52 -7.80 -5.96
N LEU A 65 0.52 -7.07 -5.45
CA LEU A 65 0.57 -6.44 -4.14
C LEU A 65 0.11 -7.42 -3.06
N SER A 66 1.04 -7.86 -2.23
CA SER A 66 0.80 -8.89 -1.22
C SER A 66 1.45 -8.52 0.11
N SER A 67 1.25 -9.36 1.12
CA SER A 67 1.87 -9.23 2.43
C SER A 67 2.34 -10.58 2.96
N ASN A 68 3.46 -10.57 3.67
CA ASN A 68 4.02 -11.77 4.32
C ASN A 68 4.78 -11.40 5.61
N LEU A 69 5.23 -12.42 6.33
CA LEU A 69 6.15 -12.26 7.46
C LEU A 69 7.53 -12.82 7.09
N PRO A 70 8.42 -11.99 6.52
CA PRO A 70 9.73 -12.47 6.11
C PRO A 70 10.68 -12.57 7.32
N LYS A 71 11.65 -13.49 7.27
CA LYS A 71 12.76 -13.52 8.25
C LYS A 71 13.63 -12.25 8.19
N THR A 72 13.77 -11.69 6.98
CA THR A 72 14.51 -10.46 6.72
C THR A 72 13.81 -9.68 5.62
N LEU A 73 13.69 -8.35 5.78
CA LEU A 73 13.08 -7.51 4.76
C LEU A 73 13.93 -7.54 3.47
N SER A 74 13.28 -7.86 2.35
CA SER A 74 13.89 -7.74 1.03
C SER A 74 13.61 -6.36 0.41
N PRO A 75 14.32 -5.96 -0.66
CA PRO A 75 14.04 -4.72 -1.37
C PRO A 75 12.59 -4.59 -1.90
N TYR A 76 11.85 -5.69 -2.03
CA TYR A 76 10.44 -5.67 -2.42
C TYR A 76 9.49 -5.22 -1.29
N HIS A 77 9.98 -5.16 -0.06
CA HIS A 77 9.25 -4.66 1.13
C HIS A 77 9.55 -3.19 1.42
N VAL A 78 10.46 -2.58 0.67
CA VAL A 78 10.95 -1.21 0.91
C VAL A 78 10.16 -0.25 0.05
N TRP A 79 9.57 0.74 0.70
CA TRP A 79 8.70 1.73 0.08
C TRP A 79 9.23 3.13 0.37
N TYR A 80 9.37 3.92 -0.68
CA TYR A 80 9.48 5.36 -0.57
C TYR A 80 8.08 5.95 -0.44
N ILE A 81 7.86 6.79 0.57
CA ILE A 81 6.56 7.39 0.85
C ILE A 81 6.72 8.90 0.95
N LYS A 82 5.96 9.64 0.15
CA LYS A 82 6.00 11.10 0.09
C LYS A 82 4.66 11.68 -0.34
N ALA A 83 4.29 12.84 0.21
CA ALA A 83 3.19 13.64 -0.30
C ALA A 83 3.60 14.41 -1.57
N ASP A 84 2.73 14.43 -2.57
CA ASP A 84 2.87 15.21 -3.79
C ASP A 84 2.45 16.68 -3.58
N LYS A 85 2.38 17.46 -4.67
CA LYS A 85 2.01 18.89 -4.59
C LYS A 85 0.54 19.12 -4.20
N ASN A 86 -0.32 18.13 -4.39
CA ASN A 86 -1.74 18.17 -4.08
C ASN A 86 -2.05 17.54 -2.71
N GLY A 87 -1.03 17.05 -2.00
CA GLY A 87 -1.18 16.35 -0.72
C GLY A 87 -1.47 14.85 -0.87
N GLU A 88 -1.50 14.33 -2.09
CA GLU A 88 -1.68 12.90 -2.36
C GLU A 88 -0.41 12.12 -2.01
N THR A 89 -0.56 10.93 -1.46
CA THR A 89 0.54 10.10 -0.98
C THR A 89 1.03 9.15 -2.06
N ILE A 90 2.23 9.41 -2.57
CA ILE A 90 2.95 8.53 -3.48
C ILE A 90 3.63 7.44 -2.64
N ILE A 91 3.32 6.18 -2.96
CA ILE A 91 3.95 4.99 -2.38
C ILE A 91 4.65 4.23 -3.49
N TRP A 92 5.99 4.26 -3.49
CA TRP A 92 6.82 3.77 -4.58
C TRP A 92 7.83 2.75 -4.10
N ASN A 93 7.97 1.62 -4.79
CA ASN A 93 9.03 0.65 -4.52
C ASN A 93 10.27 0.99 -5.39
N PRO A 94 11.41 1.38 -4.77
CA PRO A 94 12.59 1.80 -5.53
C PRO A 94 13.22 0.70 -6.38
N LYS A 95 13.08 -0.58 -5.96
CA LYS A 95 13.66 -1.73 -6.65
C LYS A 95 12.96 -2.02 -7.98
N THR A 96 11.63 -2.00 -7.99
CA THR A 96 10.81 -2.36 -9.16
C THR A 96 10.37 -1.16 -9.97
N LYS A 97 10.55 0.05 -9.44
CA LYS A 97 10.02 1.30 -9.95
C LYS A 97 8.48 1.33 -10.04
N ARG A 98 7.80 0.51 -9.24
CA ARG A 98 6.33 0.41 -9.22
C ARG A 98 5.71 1.19 -8.08
N PHE A 99 4.52 1.71 -8.31
CA PHE A 99 3.70 2.44 -7.36
C PHE A 99 2.55 1.58 -6.88
N ILE A 100 2.10 1.81 -5.64
CA ILE A 100 0.77 1.36 -5.20
C ILE A 100 -0.22 2.42 -5.65
N ALA A 101 -1.21 2.04 -6.44
CA ALA A 101 -2.23 2.95 -6.96
C ALA A 101 -3.62 2.30 -6.91
N LEU A 102 -4.67 3.11 -6.88
CA LEU A 102 -6.04 2.66 -6.97
C LEU A 102 -6.55 2.84 -8.39
N SER A 103 -7.10 1.79 -9.00
CA SER A 103 -7.82 1.94 -10.25
C SER A 103 -9.04 2.83 -10.02
N CYS A 104 -9.11 4.00 -10.68
CA CYS A 104 -10.31 4.85 -10.62
C CYS A 104 -11.54 4.17 -11.23
N ARG A 105 -11.34 3.14 -12.08
CA ARG A 105 -12.40 2.42 -12.77
C ARG A 105 -13.11 1.42 -11.86
N ASP A 106 -12.33 0.57 -11.20
CA ASP A 106 -12.87 -0.52 -10.40
C ASP A 106 -12.69 -0.30 -8.90
N GLY A 107 -11.95 0.73 -8.48
CA GLY A 107 -11.67 1.12 -7.09
C GLY A 107 -10.65 0.25 -6.37
N ASN A 108 -10.05 -0.74 -7.04
CA ASN A 108 -9.15 -1.72 -6.44
C ASN A 108 -7.68 -1.26 -6.42
N ALA A 109 -6.90 -1.79 -5.48
CA ALA A 109 -5.48 -1.47 -5.34
C ALA A 109 -4.63 -2.37 -6.26
N TYR A 110 -3.67 -1.76 -6.95
CA TYR A 110 -2.79 -2.41 -7.89
C TYR A 110 -1.36 -1.87 -7.79
N THR A 111 -0.45 -2.58 -8.47
CA THR A 111 0.91 -2.12 -8.70
C THR A 111 1.04 -1.61 -10.13
N ARG A 112 1.58 -0.40 -10.29
CA ARG A 112 1.65 0.31 -11.57
C ARG A 112 3.07 0.80 -11.85
N ILE A 113 3.48 0.80 -13.11
CA ILE A 113 4.71 1.51 -13.52
C ILE A 113 4.39 2.99 -13.79
N ASN A 114 3.18 3.26 -14.27
CA ASN A 114 2.62 4.61 -14.45
C ASN A 114 1.20 4.62 -13.88
N TYR A 115 0.91 5.57 -12.99
CA TYR A 115 -0.36 5.74 -12.28
C TYR A 115 -1.14 6.98 -12.76
N SER A 116 -0.77 7.61 -13.87
CA SER A 116 -1.39 8.87 -14.34
C SER A 116 -2.90 8.79 -14.59
N ASN A 117 -3.44 7.59 -14.78
CA ASN A 117 -4.87 7.32 -14.97
C ASN A 117 -5.50 6.62 -13.76
N ASP A 118 -4.73 6.44 -12.69
CA ASP A 118 -5.15 5.82 -11.44
C ASP A 118 -5.33 6.92 -10.38
N CYS A 119 -6.13 6.61 -9.38
CA CYS A 119 -6.39 7.45 -8.22
C CYS A 119 -5.29 7.17 -7.19
N ILE A 120 -4.80 8.21 -6.52
CA ILE A 120 -3.75 8.08 -5.51
C ILE A 120 -4.39 8.13 -4.12
N PHE A 121 -3.74 7.51 -3.15
CA PHE A 121 -4.20 7.52 -1.76
C PHE A 121 -3.89 8.85 -1.09
N ASN A 122 -4.76 9.29 -0.19
CA ASN A 122 -4.41 10.20 0.87
C ASN A 122 -4.01 9.39 2.11
N MET A 123 -2.89 9.78 2.71
CA MET A 123 -2.49 9.26 4.01
C MET A 123 -3.32 9.93 5.10
N MET A 124 -4.02 9.13 5.91
CA MET A 124 -4.77 9.62 7.07
C MET A 124 -4.12 9.12 8.34
N ILE A 125 -3.65 10.06 9.16
CA ILE A 125 -3.13 9.82 10.49
C ILE A 125 -4.26 10.24 11.44
N PRO A 126 -4.94 9.29 12.11
CA PRO A 126 -5.95 9.61 13.12
C PRO A 126 -5.32 10.30 14.33
#